data_AF-A0A221T2E2-F1
#
_entry.id   AF-A0A221T2E2-F1
#
_cell.length_a   1.000
_cell.length_b   1.000
_cell.length_c   1.000
_cell.angle_alpha   90.00
_cell.angle_beta   90.00
_cell.angle_gamma   90.00
#
_symmetry.space_group_name_H-M   'P 1'
#
loop_
_entity.id
_entity.type
_entity.pdbx_description
1 polymer ?
#
loop_
_entity_poly.entity_id
_entity_poly.type
_entity_poly.pdbx_seq_one_letter_code
_entity_poly.pdbx_strand_id
1 'polypeptide(L)'
;MLYRPSLPERFQFGSAVVQRVLAHVGAQTLEVLVQEARGASLLRRLPPTRTAQGSALSLRARSGAPVAAVQDVQVDEPSGHIRAYVLRATDGTPVTVPAEDTYWWRGELYGTSRALRAVRRSGKPRRAAAQRSPLGALAL
;
A
#
# COMPACT_ATOMS: atom_id res chain seq x y z
N MET A 1 16.06 -6.37 25.80
CA MET A 1 15.68 -7.40 24.82
C MET A 1 15.81 -6.78 23.43
N LEU A 2 16.89 -7.06 22.70
CA LEU A 2 17.15 -6.48 21.38
C LEU A 2 16.31 -7.26 20.35
N TYR A 3 15.22 -6.65 19.89
CA TYR A 3 14.44 -7.17 18.76
C TYR A 3 15.31 -7.12 17.50
N ARG A 4 15.84 -8.27 17.09
CA ARG A 4 16.38 -8.42 15.74
C ARG A 4 15.18 -8.68 14.82
N PRO A 5 14.87 -7.79 13.86
CA PRO A 5 13.94 -8.16 12.80
C PRO A 5 14.50 -9.44 12.17
N SER A 6 13.69 -10.50 12.13
CA SER A 6 14.04 -11.72 11.40
C SER A 6 14.40 -11.30 9.99
N LEU A 7 15.64 -11.60 9.59
CA LEU A 7 16.10 -11.32 8.24
C LEU A 7 15.08 -11.91 7.26
N PRO A 8 14.69 -11.18 6.22
CA PRO A 8 13.70 -11.69 5.29
C PRO A 8 14.23 -12.99 4.67
N GLU A 9 13.46 -14.08 4.80
CA GLU A 9 13.80 -15.35 4.18
C GLU A 9 13.75 -15.18 2.66
N ARG A 10 14.91 -15.30 2.03
CA ARG A 10 15.08 -15.22 0.58
C ARG A 10 15.22 -16.63 0.03
N PHE A 11 14.38 -16.94 -0.94
CA PHE A 11 14.35 -18.19 -1.68
C PHE A 11 14.74 -17.90 -3.11
N GLN A 12 15.64 -18.71 -3.67
CA GLN A 12 16.03 -18.61 -5.06
C GLN A 12 15.41 -19.76 -5.86
N PHE A 13 14.59 -19.42 -6.85
CA PHE A 13 13.97 -20.36 -7.78
C PHE A 13 14.53 -20.07 -9.18
N GLY A 14 15.61 -20.76 -9.56
CA GLY A 14 16.34 -20.47 -10.79
C GLY A 14 16.95 -19.06 -10.77
N SER A 15 16.51 -18.19 -11.68
CA SER A 15 16.92 -16.77 -11.74
C SER A 15 16.01 -15.84 -10.93
N ALA A 16 14.90 -16.34 -10.37
CA ALA A 16 13.98 -15.54 -9.57
C ALA A 16 14.39 -15.55 -8.09
N VAL A 17 14.60 -14.36 -7.53
CA VAL A 17 14.73 -14.16 -6.08
C VAL A 17 13.36 -13.82 -5.52
N VAL A 18 12.81 -14.74 -4.72
CA VAL A 18 11.55 -14.57 -4.00
C VAL A 18 11.87 -14.33 -2.55
N GLN A 19 11.26 -13.31 -1.96
CA GLN A 19 11.45 -12.94 -0.58
C GLN A 19 10.13 -13.07 0.17
N ARG A 20 10.18 -13.67 1.36
CA ARG A 20 9.03 -13.66 2.29
C ARG A 20 9.10 -12.41 3.16
N VAL A 21 8.05 -11.61 3.11
CA VAL A 21 7.91 -10.37 3.88
C VAL A 21 6.68 -10.50 4.77
N LEU A 22 6.87 -10.26 6.07
CA LEU A 22 5.76 -10.09 7.00
C LEU A 22 5.39 -8.61 7.03
N ALA A 23 4.16 -8.30 6.63
CA ALA A 23 3.67 -6.95 6.48
C ALA A 23 2.45 -6.71 7.37
N HIS A 24 2.42 -5.59 8.06
CA HIS A 24 1.28 -5.17 8.86
C HIS A 24 0.37 -4.26 8.06
N VAL A 25 -0.88 -4.70 7.87
CA VAL A 25 -1.89 -3.97 7.11
C VAL A 25 -3.11 -3.80 8.01
N GLY A 26 -3.31 -2.57 8.48
CA GLY A 26 -4.30 -2.31 9.53
C GLY A 26 -4.01 -3.14 10.79
N ALA A 27 -4.98 -3.97 11.19
CA ALA A 27 -4.88 -4.87 12.35
C ALA A 27 -4.37 -6.28 11.98
N GLN A 28 -4.05 -6.54 10.72
CA GLN A 28 -3.70 -7.86 10.22
C GLN A 28 -2.19 -7.97 9.95
N THR A 29 -1.67 -9.18 10.14
CA THR A 29 -0.31 -9.54 9.69
C THR A 29 -0.45 -10.41 8.45
N LEU A 30 0.16 -9.98 7.35
CA LEU A 30 0.13 -10.65 6.07
C LEU A 30 1.51 -11.20 5.77
N GLU A 31 1.57 -12.40 5.19
CA GLU A 31 2.78 -12.91 4.58
C GLU A 31 2.72 -12.64 3.09
N VAL A 32 3.67 -11.86 2.59
CA VAL A 32 3.77 -11.50 1.19
C VAL A 32 5.00 -12.20 0.61
N LEU A 33 4.79 -13.01 -0.43
CA LEU A 33 5.86 -13.54 -1.24
C LEU A 33 6.10 -12.57 -2.39
N VAL A 34 7.25 -11.92 -2.37
CA VAL A 34 7.58 -10.84 -3.32
C VAL A 34 8.72 -11.27 -4.20
N GLN A 35 8.61 -11.03 -5.50
CA GLN A 35 9.74 -11.13 -6.39
C GLN A 35 10.39 -9.74 -6.50
N GLU A 36 11.66 -9.61 -6.09
CA GLU A 36 12.32 -8.30 -6.11
C GLU A 36 12.42 -7.73 -7.55
N ALA A 37 12.29 -6.40 -7.65
CA ALA A 37 12.36 -5.65 -8.92
C ALA A 37 11.29 -6.02 -9.97
N ARG A 38 10.27 -6.81 -9.61
CA ARG A 38 9.07 -7.04 -10.41
C ARG A 38 7.82 -6.64 -9.62
N GLY A 39 6.74 -6.32 -10.33
CA GLY A 39 5.44 -6.02 -9.73
C GLY A 39 4.69 -7.27 -9.23
N ALA A 40 5.28 -8.46 -9.37
CA ALA A 40 4.65 -9.72 -8.98
C ALA A 40 4.82 -9.97 -7.47
N SER A 41 3.69 -10.02 -6.77
CA SER A 41 3.60 -10.35 -5.34
C SER A 41 2.38 -11.24 -5.09
N LEU A 42 2.61 -12.35 -4.39
CA LEU A 42 1.57 -13.27 -3.93
C LEU A 42 1.31 -13.01 -2.44
N LEU A 43 0.04 -13.06 -2.04
CA LEU A 43 -0.37 -12.87 -0.66
C LEU A 43 -0.81 -14.18 -0.04
N ARG A 44 -0.29 -14.49 1.15
CA ARG A 44 -0.85 -15.49 2.05
C ARG A 44 -1.29 -14.79 3.33
N ARG A 45 -2.59 -14.83 3.63
CA ARG A 45 -3.11 -14.34 4.91
C ARG A 45 -2.69 -15.30 6.01
N LEU A 46 -1.95 -14.80 7.00
CA LEU A 46 -1.61 -15.59 8.17
C LEU A 46 -2.75 -15.55 9.18
N PRO A 47 -3.01 -16.65 9.90
CA PRO A 47 -3.91 -16.61 11.04
C PRO A 47 -3.42 -15.56 12.05
N PRO A 48 -4.33 -14.89 12.78
CA PRO A 48 -3.98 -13.86 13.75
C PRO A 48 -3.11 -14.48 14.84
N THR A 49 -1.80 -14.34 14.69
CA THR A 49 -0.82 -14.75 15.70
C THR A 49 -0.68 -13.60 16.68
N ARG A 50 -0.83 -13.91 17.97
CA ARG A 50 -0.96 -12.95 19.10
C ARG A 50 0.19 -11.95 19.27
N THR A 51 1.26 -12.03 18.50
CA THR A 51 2.49 -11.27 18.73
C THR A 51 3.21 -10.98 17.42
N ALA A 52 2.67 -10.06 16.62
CA ALA A 52 3.44 -9.48 15.54
C ALA A 52 3.48 -7.96 15.74
N GLN A 53 4.42 -7.53 16.58
CA GLN A 53 4.90 -6.15 16.59
C GLN A 53 5.82 -5.97 15.38
N GLY A 54 5.29 -5.41 14.31
CA GLY A 54 6.08 -5.03 13.14
C GLY A 54 5.60 -3.70 12.57
N SER A 55 6.44 -3.08 11.75
CA SER A 55 6.16 -1.78 11.16
C SER A 55 5.01 -1.87 10.17
N ALA A 56 4.10 -0.89 10.20
CA ALA A 56 2.99 -0.79 9.25
C ALA A 56 3.51 -0.70 7.81
N LEU A 57 2.96 -1.53 6.92
CA LEU A 57 3.31 -1.50 5.51
C LEU A 57 2.97 -0.13 4.94
N SER A 58 3.97 0.52 4.34
CA SER A 58 3.85 1.87 3.80
C SER A 58 4.31 1.89 2.36
N LEU A 59 3.57 2.60 1.50
CA LEU A 59 4.04 2.92 0.16
C LEU A 59 5.12 3.99 0.26
N ARG A 60 6.30 3.70 -0.27
CA ARG A 60 7.44 4.63 -0.32
C ARG A 60 7.62 5.24 -1.70
N ALA A 61 8.14 6.47 -1.72
CA ALA A 61 8.68 7.06 -2.94
C ALA A 61 10.03 6.43 -3.28
N ARG A 62 10.52 6.64 -4.51
CA ARG A 62 11.85 6.18 -4.93
C ARG A 62 12.98 6.69 -4.01
N SER A 63 12.79 7.84 -3.36
CA SER A 63 13.74 8.39 -2.37
C SER A 63 13.77 7.62 -1.04
N GLY A 64 12.88 6.63 -0.84
CA GLY A 64 12.70 5.93 0.43
C GLY A 64 11.75 6.64 1.40
N ALA A 65 11.33 7.86 1.13
CA ALA A 65 10.38 8.58 2.00
C ALA A 65 9.01 7.88 2.01
N PRO A 66 8.38 7.66 3.18
CA PRO A 66 7.03 7.12 3.26
C PRO A 66 6.03 8.14 2.72
N VAL A 67 5.05 7.66 1.94
CA VAL A 67 4.06 8.50 1.25
C VAL A 67 2.66 8.27 1.81
N ALA A 68 2.29 7.01 2.02
CA ALA A 68 0.99 6.63 2.56
C ALA A 68 1.08 5.26 3.25
N ALA A 69 0.29 5.06 4.30
CA ALA A 69 0.16 3.77 4.96
C ALA A 69 -0.82 2.87 4.19
N VAL A 70 -0.48 1.59 4.02
CA VAL A 70 -1.38 0.58 3.44
C VAL A 70 -2.39 0.15 4.51
N GLN A 71 -3.67 0.25 4.17
CA GLN A 71 -4.79 -0.15 5.02
C GLN A 71 -5.38 -1.50 4.65
N ASP A 72 -5.36 -1.83 3.37
CA ASP A 72 -5.87 -3.10 2.86
C ASP A 72 -5.13 -3.52 1.58
N VAL A 73 -5.19 -4.81 1.26
CA VAL A 73 -4.60 -5.40 0.07
C VAL A 73 -5.68 -6.19 -0.67
N GLN A 74 -5.96 -5.77 -1.90
CA GLN A 74 -6.91 -6.45 -2.76
C GLN A 74 -6.21 -7.57 -3.51
N VAL A 75 -6.72 -8.78 -3.35
CA VAL A 75 -6.15 -10.01 -3.90
C VAL A 75 -7.14 -10.65 -4.85
N ASP A 76 -6.61 -11.21 -5.93
CA ASP A 76 -7.33 -12.15 -6.76
C ASP A 76 -7.35 -13.51 -6.06
N GLU A 77 -8.43 -13.81 -5.32
CA GLU A 77 -8.56 -15.03 -4.49
C GLU A 77 -8.19 -16.34 -5.22
N PRO A 78 -8.56 -16.57 -6.49
CA PRO A 78 -8.19 -17.80 -7.19
C PRO A 78 -6.68 -17.99 -7.39
N SER A 79 -5.94 -16.90 -7.53
CA SER A 79 -4.52 -16.91 -7.90
C SER A 79 -3.60 -16.45 -6.76
N GLY A 80 -4.15 -15.83 -5.71
CA GLY A 80 -3.39 -15.22 -4.62
C GLY A 80 -2.61 -13.97 -5.04
N HIS A 81 -2.78 -13.50 -6.27
CA HIS A 81 -2.06 -12.32 -6.78
C HIS A 81 -2.62 -11.04 -6.20
N ILE A 82 -1.73 -10.16 -5.74
CA ILE A 82 -2.12 -8.82 -5.32
C ILE A 82 -2.50 -8.01 -6.57
N ARG A 83 -3.74 -7.51 -6.60
CA ARG A 83 -4.25 -6.63 -7.66
C ARG A 83 -4.05 -5.15 -7.34
N ALA A 84 -4.23 -4.77 -6.08
CA ALA A 84 -4.10 -3.39 -5.66
C ALA A 84 -3.83 -3.26 -4.16
N TYR A 85 -3.27 -2.11 -3.78
CA TYR A 85 -3.07 -1.68 -2.41
C TYR A 85 -4.03 -0.52 -2.11
N VAL A 86 -4.79 -0.62 -1.02
CA VAL A 86 -5.65 0.46 -0.52
C VAL A 86 -4.84 1.25 0.50
N LEU A 87 -4.61 2.52 0.22
CA LEU A 87 -3.76 3.40 1.01
C LEU A 87 -4.61 4.46 1.71
N ARG A 88 -4.15 4.91 2.87
CA ARG A 88 -4.66 6.16 3.48
C ARG A 88 -3.82 7.33 3.02
N ALA A 89 -4.41 8.24 2.25
CA ALA A 89 -3.78 9.53 1.99
C ALA A 89 -3.76 10.40 3.27
N THR A 90 -2.95 11.46 3.26
CA THR A 90 -2.73 12.34 4.43
C THR A 90 -4.01 13.02 4.92
N ASP A 91 -4.96 13.25 4.03
CA ASP A 91 -6.29 13.83 4.29
C ASP A 91 -7.31 12.78 4.76
N GLY A 92 -6.91 11.52 4.90
CA GLY A 92 -7.77 10.42 5.31
C GLY A 92 -8.51 9.73 4.17
N THR A 93 -8.44 10.26 2.94
CA THR A 93 -9.11 9.69 1.77
C THR A 93 -8.47 8.35 1.38
N PRO A 94 -9.27 7.28 1.17
CA PRO A 94 -8.75 6.02 0.68
C PRO A 94 -8.32 6.15 -0.79
N VAL A 95 -7.14 5.62 -1.13
CA VAL A 95 -6.60 5.61 -2.48
C VAL A 95 -6.23 4.20 -2.87
N THR A 96 -6.87 3.68 -3.91
CA THR A 96 -6.53 2.38 -4.48
C THR A 96 -5.41 2.55 -5.51
N VAL A 97 -4.28 1.89 -5.29
CA VAL A 97 -3.13 1.88 -6.21
C VAL A 97 -2.98 0.48 -6.79
N PRO A 98 -3.05 0.32 -8.13
CA PRO A 98 -2.80 -0.96 -8.80
C PRO A 98 -1.42 -1.52 -8.47
N ALA A 99 -1.32 -2.85 -8.32
CA ALA A 99 -0.05 -3.51 -8.02
C ALA A 99 1.00 -3.32 -9.13
N GLU A 100 0.56 -3.25 -10.39
CA GLU A 100 1.39 -2.92 -11.56
C GLU A 100 2.07 -1.54 -11.48
N ASP A 101 1.46 -0.61 -10.73
CA ASP A 101 2.02 0.72 -10.49
C ASP A 101 2.93 0.74 -9.24
N THR A 102 3.27 -0.42 -8.69
CA THR A 102 4.15 -0.61 -7.53
C THR A 102 5.23 -1.66 -7.78
N TYR A 103 6.25 -1.69 -6.94
CA TYR A 103 7.26 -2.75 -6.95
C TYR A 103 7.85 -2.94 -5.55
N TRP A 104 8.38 -4.13 -5.31
CA TRP A 104 9.06 -4.47 -4.06
C TRP A 104 10.57 -4.38 -4.21
N TRP A 105 11.21 -3.76 -3.22
CA TRP A 105 12.67 -3.67 -3.13
C TRP A 105 13.12 -3.75 -1.69
N ARG A 106 14.07 -4.64 -1.38
CA ARG A 106 14.61 -4.84 -0.02
C ARG A 106 13.50 -5.06 1.04
N GLY A 107 12.43 -5.74 0.66
CA GLY A 107 11.29 -6.02 1.54
C GLY A 107 10.34 -4.85 1.80
N GLU A 108 10.48 -3.75 1.07
CA GLU A 108 9.60 -2.58 1.18
C GLU A 108 8.84 -2.33 -0.13
N LEU A 109 7.66 -1.72 -0.01
CA LEU A 109 6.78 -1.40 -1.13
C LEU A 109 7.06 0.01 -1.67
N TYR A 110 7.38 0.12 -2.94
CA TYR A 110 7.66 1.37 -3.63
C TYR A 110 6.59 1.67 -4.68
N GLY A 111 6.23 2.95 -4.80
CA GLY A 111 5.32 3.44 -5.82
C GLY A 111 6.06 3.95 -7.06
N THR A 112 5.52 3.66 -8.23
CA THR A 112 5.90 4.35 -9.48
C THR A 112 5.44 5.81 -9.48
N SER A 113 5.94 6.61 -10.43
CA SER A 113 5.47 7.98 -10.64
C SER A 113 3.95 8.08 -10.90
N ARG A 114 3.29 7.02 -11.38
CA ARG A 114 1.83 6.96 -11.56
C ARG A 114 1.11 6.79 -10.23
N ALA A 115 1.52 5.81 -9.42
CA ALA A 115 1.02 5.61 -8.06
C ALA A 115 1.17 6.87 -7.20
N LEU A 116 2.36 7.47 -7.19
CA LEU A 116 2.63 8.67 -6.38
C LEU A 116 1.79 9.88 -6.81
N ARG A 117 1.49 10.01 -8.11
CA ARG A 117 0.59 11.06 -8.62
C ARG A 117 -0.86 10.82 -8.20
N ALA A 118 -1.32 9.57 -8.18
CA ALA A 118 -2.67 9.23 -7.71
C ALA A 118 -2.85 9.63 -6.24
N VAL A 119 -1.90 9.24 -5.38
CA VAL A 119 -1.93 9.58 -3.94
C VAL A 119 -1.86 11.09 -3.69
N ARG A 120 -1.07 11.84 -4.48
CA ARG A 120 -1.01 13.30 -4.35
C ARG A 120 -2.27 14.02 -4.83
N ARG A 121 -3.00 13.44 -5.78
CA ARG A 121 -4.23 14.05 -6.33
C ARG A 121 -5.43 13.86 -5.41
N SER A 122 -5.50 12.75 -4.69
CA SER A 122 -6.57 12.52 -3.70
C SER A 122 -6.46 13.51 -2.54
N GLY A 123 -5.24 13.84 -2.10
CA GLY A 123 -5.01 14.78 -1.00
C GLY A 123 -5.19 16.27 -1.35
N LYS A 124 -5.54 16.61 -2.59
CA LYS A 124 -5.92 17.99 -2.91
C LYS A 124 -7.41 18.14 -2.58
N PRO A 125 -7.79 19.05 -1.66
CA PRO A 125 -9.20 19.38 -1.51
C PRO A 125 -9.71 19.78 -2.88
N ARG A 126 -10.67 19.02 -3.40
CA ARG A 126 -11.51 19.46 -4.50
C ARG A 126 -12.10 20.76 -3.97
N ARG A 127 -11.55 21.92 -4.37
CA ARG A 127 -12.19 23.22 -4.13
C ARG A 127 -13.58 23.03 -4.67
N ALA A 128 -14.53 22.73 -3.78
CA ALA A 128 -15.92 22.73 -4.11
C ALA A 128 -16.11 24.09 -4.75
N ALA A 129 -16.50 24.07 -6.02
CA ALA A 129 -16.99 25.25 -6.68
C ALA A 129 -17.92 25.91 -5.68
N ALA A 130 -17.54 27.10 -5.22
CA ALA A 130 -18.45 27.97 -4.52
C ALA A 130 -19.61 28.16 -5.49
N GLN A 131 -20.64 27.31 -5.34
CA GLN A 131 -21.93 27.53 -5.93
C GLN A 131 -22.37 28.84 -5.31
N ARG A 132 -22.13 29.89 -6.10
CA ARG A 132 -22.71 31.20 -5.97
C ARG A 132 -24.13 31.00 -5.46
N SER A 133 -24.37 31.39 -4.21
CA SER A 133 -25.73 31.66 -3.77
C SER A 133 -26.34 32.63 -4.78
N PRO A 134 -27.44 32.31 -5.47
CA PRO A 134 -28.33 33.37 -5.90
C PRO A 134 -29.01 33.86 -4.63
N LEU A 135 -28.45 34.91 -4.06
CA LEU A 135 -29.19 35.86 -3.24
C LEU A 135 -30.33 36.40 -4.12
N GLY A 136 -31.56 36.03 -3.74
CA GLY A 136 -32.82 36.43 -4.35
C GLY A 136 -33.90 35.58 -3.71
N ALA A 137 -34.43 35.86 -2.51
CA ALA A 137 -34.88 37.15 -2.01
C ALA A 137 -35.83 37.85 -3.01
N LEU A 138 -37.00 37.23 -3.19
CA LEU A 138 -38.28 37.81 -3.59
C LEU A 138 -39.30 36.79 -3.00
N ALA A 139 -40.04 37.01 -1.91
CA ALA A 139 -40.71 38.22 -1.42
C ALA A 139 -41.53 38.89 -2.52
N LEU A 140 -42.61 38.23 -2.92
CA LEU A 140 -43.96 38.78 -3.09
C LEU A 140 -44.96 37.63 -3.30
#